data_AF-A0A1H7TRY5-F1
#
_entry.id   AF-A0A1H7TRY5-F1
#
_cell.length_a   1.000
_cell.length_b   1.000
_cell.length_c   1.000
_cell.angle_alpha   90.00
_cell.angle_beta   90.00
_cell.angle_gamma   90.00
#
_symmetry.space_group_name_H-M   'P 1'
#
loop_
_entity.id
_entity.type
_entity.pdbx_description
1 polymer ?
#
loop_
_entity_poly.entity_id
_entity_poly.type
_entity_poly.pdbx_seq_one_letter_code
_entity_poly.pdbx_strand_id
1 'polypeptide(L)'
;MCVAGPDAGACSLFTKAVLRYTAPCFMQEACLRVRVGVAYARGAFPHRFPIKMSLLVVLPDQPAGLVLPEALAQALSGAGLDVLGLADCAGFARQVEALAPGQALIWLPLVTPELLDALRTWSGQPPCALSLASAALSGTGHEELVGLGVHAWMQIDTVDADSVAALTARAQARWQREAALRTELENLRTRMDERKWVDRAKGLLMSARGIGEDEAFGLLRGAAMHANLRLGEVSRSVIEAAQWADAINRAGQLRMLSQRLVRLAAQLLGGIDAQRARVLRTQSSERVQQNLDHLAALGLGAAGIEALAQAQAAWSGLADALTAKPTATGLADIDRRAEVLLAAAEALTEALETSGARRALRIVNICGRQRMRAQRLAKDALLAAALKEEATSARLVPTMAEFEAALLELERAPLSTAEIRAALASARDEWLRLVGGVQALDSADGRATLVRSSEALLDTFERLTASYEHSLQVIMS
;
A
#
# COMPACT_ATOMS: atom_id res chain seq x y z
N MET A 1 -13.04 -12.99 81.03
CA MET A 1 -12.69 -13.97 79.99
C MET A 1 -12.92 -13.31 78.64
N CYS A 2 -11.99 -13.52 77.71
CA CYS A 2 -11.58 -12.56 76.68
C CYS A 2 -12.66 -12.01 75.75
N VAL A 3 -12.46 -10.73 75.42
CA VAL A 3 -13.18 -9.85 74.51
C VAL A 3 -12.38 -9.72 73.21
N ALA A 4 -13.10 -9.38 72.13
CA ALA A 4 -12.70 -8.73 70.86
C ALA A 4 -12.54 -9.63 69.62
N GLY A 5 -13.50 -9.50 68.69
CA GLY A 5 -13.28 -9.69 67.23
C GLY A 5 -12.72 -8.39 66.62
N PRO A 6 -13.15 -7.97 65.41
CA PRO A 6 -13.48 -8.68 64.16
C PRO A 6 -12.61 -8.15 62.97
N ASP A 7 -12.67 -8.77 61.78
CA ASP A 7 -12.82 -8.10 60.48
C ASP A 7 -12.39 -8.94 59.25
N ALA A 8 -13.23 -8.81 58.21
CA ALA A 8 -13.04 -8.87 56.76
C ALA A 8 -11.95 -9.77 56.13
N GLY A 9 -12.39 -10.60 55.17
CA GLY A 9 -11.49 -11.24 54.22
C GLY A 9 -12.20 -12.06 53.15
N ALA A 10 -12.56 -11.42 52.04
CA ALA A 10 -12.79 -12.10 50.78
C ALA A 10 -11.44 -12.50 50.17
N CYS A 11 -11.17 -13.80 49.98
CA CYS A 11 -10.25 -14.27 48.93
C CYS A 11 -10.31 -15.79 48.68
N SER A 12 -10.50 -16.13 47.40
CA SER A 12 -9.97 -17.27 46.64
C SER A 12 -10.29 -18.72 47.02
N LEU A 13 -10.63 -19.52 45.99
CA LEU A 13 -10.01 -20.81 45.61
C LEU A 13 -10.68 -21.29 44.28
N PHE A 14 -9.96 -21.22 43.13
CA PHE A 14 -9.40 -22.37 42.38
C PHE A 14 -10.45 -23.47 42.04
N THR A 15 -10.72 -23.89 40.79
CA THR A 15 -9.78 -24.60 39.89
C THR A 15 -10.42 -24.89 38.48
N LYS A 16 -9.60 -24.77 37.41
CA LYS A 16 -9.56 -25.43 36.07
C LYS A 16 -10.80 -26.11 35.44
N ALA A 17 -11.05 -25.80 34.15
CA ALA A 17 -11.38 -26.76 33.06
C ALA A 17 -11.28 -26.06 31.68
N VAL A 18 -10.21 -26.29 30.90
CA VAL A 18 -10.15 -27.14 29.68
C VAL A 18 -11.22 -26.82 28.63
N LEU A 19 -10.84 -26.03 27.63
CA LEU A 19 -11.60 -25.75 26.40
C LEU A 19 -11.55 -26.97 25.46
N ARG A 20 -12.71 -27.57 25.18
CA ARG A 20 -12.91 -28.46 24.03
C ARG A 20 -13.47 -27.65 22.86
N TYR A 21 -12.77 -27.70 21.74
CA TYR A 21 -13.20 -27.21 20.44
C TYR A 21 -14.37 -28.06 19.91
N THR A 22 -15.45 -27.40 19.52
CA THR A 22 -16.45 -27.96 18.59
C THR A 22 -16.61 -26.98 17.43
N ALA A 23 -16.26 -27.45 16.23
CA ALA A 23 -16.54 -26.79 14.97
C ALA A 23 -18.05 -26.72 14.68
N PRO A 24 -18.48 -25.79 13.82
CA PRO A 24 -19.25 -26.23 12.66
C PRO A 24 -18.71 -25.69 11.33
N CYS A 25 -18.83 -26.57 10.33
CA CYS A 25 -18.54 -26.40 8.92
C CYS A 25 -19.68 -25.67 8.16
N PHE A 26 -19.27 -24.87 7.18
CA PHE A 26 -19.86 -24.61 5.85
C PHE A 26 -21.24 -23.95 5.67
N MET A 27 -21.26 -22.81 4.95
CA MET A 27 -21.75 -22.64 3.55
C MET A 27 -21.69 -21.13 3.21
N GLN A 28 -20.75 -20.70 2.35
CA GLN A 28 -21.00 -20.25 0.96
C GLN A 28 -21.74 -18.91 0.84
N GLU A 29 -21.03 -17.82 0.51
CA GLU A 29 -21.09 -17.15 -0.81
C GLU A 29 -20.29 -15.85 -0.88
N ALA A 30 -19.77 -15.59 -2.09
CA ALA A 30 -19.33 -14.31 -2.64
C ALA A 30 -18.06 -13.64 -2.09
N CYS A 31 -16.89 -14.15 -2.51
CA CYS A 31 -15.72 -13.29 -2.75
C CYS A 31 -15.25 -13.44 -4.20
N LEU A 32 -15.61 -12.46 -5.02
CA LEU A 32 -15.06 -12.19 -6.35
C LEU A 32 -13.53 -12.02 -6.24
N ARG A 33 -12.78 -13.07 -6.58
CA ARG A 33 -11.34 -12.98 -6.86
C ARG A 33 -11.12 -13.05 -8.37
N VAL A 34 -10.64 -11.92 -8.89
CA VAL A 34 -9.73 -11.75 -10.03
C VAL A 34 -9.39 -13.06 -10.76
N ARG A 35 -10.09 -13.31 -11.86
CA ARG A 35 -9.67 -14.27 -12.89
C ARG A 35 -8.66 -13.60 -13.80
N VAL A 36 -7.39 -13.59 -13.43
CA VAL A 36 -6.28 -13.52 -14.40
C VAL A 36 -5.14 -14.37 -13.86
N GLY A 37 -4.79 -15.43 -14.58
CA GLY A 37 -3.57 -16.22 -14.32
C GLY A 37 -3.80 -17.49 -13.51
N VAL A 38 -4.37 -18.53 -14.13
CA VAL A 38 -4.16 -19.91 -13.69
C VAL A 38 -3.78 -20.78 -14.88
N ALA A 39 -2.65 -21.45 -14.73
CA ALA A 39 -2.22 -22.69 -15.37
C ALA A 39 -1.79 -22.70 -16.85
N TYR A 40 -0.53 -22.29 -17.08
CA TYR A 40 0.37 -23.03 -17.97
C TYR A 40 1.63 -23.46 -17.20
N ALA A 41 1.43 -24.16 -16.08
CA ALA A 41 2.47 -24.95 -15.45
C ALA A 41 2.39 -26.38 -16.00
N ARG A 42 2.89 -26.60 -17.21
CA ARG A 42 3.44 -27.91 -17.58
C ARG A 42 4.94 -27.85 -17.40
N GLY A 43 5.33 -28.12 -16.15
CA GLY A 43 6.71 -28.27 -15.77
C GLY A 43 7.40 -29.35 -16.59
N ALA A 44 8.67 -29.06 -16.86
CA ALA A 44 9.71 -29.98 -17.25
C ALA A 44 9.50 -31.41 -16.68
N PHE A 45 9.11 -32.34 -17.55
CA PHE A 45 9.35 -33.75 -17.37
C PHE A 45 10.17 -34.22 -18.58
N PRO A 46 11.45 -34.59 -18.42
CA PRO A 46 12.09 -35.43 -19.41
C PRO A 46 11.56 -36.85 -19.17
N HIS A 47 10.83 -37.43 -20.12
CA HIS A 47 10.90 -38.85 -20.51
C HIS A 47 9.68 -39.31 -21.35
N ARG A 48 10.01 -39.70 -22.59
CA ARG A 48 9.60 -40.95 -23.28
C ARG A 48 8.11 -41.34 -23.26
N PHE A 49 7.30 -40.63 -24.04
CA PHE A 49 6.22 -41.21 -24.86
C PHE A 49 6.15 -40.39 -26.17
N PRO A 50 5.95 -40.99 -27.36
CA PRO A 50 5.72 -40.21 -28.56
C PRO A 50 4.35 -39.54 -28.43
N ILE A 51 4.33 -38.31 -27.93
CA ILE A 51 3.14 -37.45 -27.97
C ILE A 51 2.90 -37.19 -29.45
N LYS A 52 1.86 -37.82 -30.02
CA LYS A 52 1.35 -37.47 -31.35
C LYS A 52 1.14 -35.95 -31.38
N MET A 53 1.92 -35.25 -32.21
CA MET A 53 1.89 -33.80 -32.29
C MET A 53 0.56 -33.36 -32.86
N SER A 54 -0.15 -32.53 -32.10
CA SER A 54 -1.51 -32.13 -32.38
C SER A 54 -1.49 -30.78 -33.12
N LEU A 55 -1.90 -30.80 -34.39
CA LEU A 55 -1.68 -29.70 -35.34
C LEU A 55 -2.99 -29.01 -35.72
N LEU A 56 -3.04 -27.68 -35.62
CA LEU A 56 -4.07 -26.86 -36.27
C LEU A 56 -3.59 -26.46 -37.67
N VAL A 57 -4.41 -26.66 -38.70
CA VAL A 57 -4.06 -26.23 -40.06
C VAL A 57 -4.91 -25.02 -40.46
N VAL A 58 -4.26 -23.94 -40.86
CA VAL A 58 -4.94 -22.73 -41.37
C VAL A 58 -4.89 -22.76 -42.88
N LEU A 59 -6.05 -22.63 -43.53
CA LEU A 59 -6.23 -22.74 -44.98
C LEU A 59 -6.81 -21.44 -45.56
N PRO A 60 -6.69 -21.20 -46.88
CA PRO A 60 -7.34 -20.05 -47.51
C PRO A 60 -8.85 -20.19 -47.40
N ASP A 61 -9.54 -19.07 -47.23
CA ASP A 61 -11.00 -19.04 -47.24
C ASP A 61 -11.52 -19.43 -48.64
N GLN A 62 -12.47 -20.36 -48.68
CA GLN A 62 -13.09 -20.85 -49.91
C GLN A 62 -14.60 -20.93 -49.73
N PRO A 63 -15.38 -20.56 -50.76
CA PRO A 63 -16.85 -20.57 -50.69
C PRO A 63 -17.45 -21.97 -50.46
N ALA A 64 -16.70 -23.03 -50.76
CA ALA A 64 -17.08 -24.43 -50.52
C ALA A 64 -16.79 -24.92 -49.09
N GLY A 65 -16.25 -24.05 -48.22
CA GLY A 65 -15.76 -24.40 -46.89
C GLY A 65 -14.28 -24.77 -46.86
N LEU A 66 -13.75 -24.98 -45.65
CA LEU A 66 -12.35 -25.35 -45.43
C LEU A 66 -12.12 -26.82 -45.78
N VAL A 67 -11.48 -27.06 -46.92
CA VAL A 67 -11.11 -28.41 -47.38
C VAL A 67 -9.60 -28.56 -47.39
N LEU A 68 -9.09 -29.58 -46.71
CA LEU A 68 -7.66 -29.90 -46.69
C LEU A 68 -7.23 -30.42 -48.07
N PRO A 69 -6.27 -29.75 -48.77
CA PRO A 69 -5.80 -30.21 -50.08
C PRO A 69 -5.21 -31.62 -49.99
N GLU A 70 -5.49 -32.47 -50.99
CA GLU A 70 -5.07 -33.88 -50.98
C GLU A 70 -3.55 -34.06 -50.83
N ALA A 71 -2.77 -33.24 -51.55
CA ALA A 71 -1.30 -33.26 -51.46
C ALA A 71 -0.80 -32.94 -50.03
N LEU A 72 -1.43 -31.97 -49.36
CA LEU A 72 -1.11 -31.63 -47.98
C LEU A 72 -1.57 -32.71 -47.00
N ALA A 73 -2.74 -33.31 -47.23
CA ALA A 73 -3.24 -34.42 -46.41
C ALA A 73 -2.30 -35.62 -46.47
N GLN A 74 -1.81 -35.97 -47.66
CA GLN A 74 -0.82 -37.04 -47.85
C GLN A 74 0.52 -36.70 -47.18
N ALA A 75 1.02 -35.47 -47.32
CA ALA A 75 2.24 -35.03 -46.67
C ALA A 75 2.15 -35.04 -45.14
N LEU A 76 1.05 -34.54 -44.56
CA LEU A 76 0.79 -34.56 -43.11
C LEU A 76 0.68 -35.98 -42.56
N SER A 77 -0.01 -36.86 -43.28
CA SER A 77 -0.12 -38.29 -42.91
C SER A 77 1.23 -39.00 -43.01
N GLY A 78 2.03 -38.73 -44.05
CA GLY A 78 3.37 -39.28 -44.22
C GLY A 78 4.35 -38.80 -43.14
N ALA A 79 4.19 -37.56 -42.68
CA ALA A 79 4.94 -36.99 -41.56
C ALA A 79 4.48 -37.48 -40.17
N GLY A 80 3.37 -38.23 -40.09
CA GLY A 80 2.82 -38.72 -38.82
C GLY A 80 2.21 -37.63 -37.93
N LEU A 81 1.75 -36.52 -38.53
CA LEU A 81 1.14 -35.39 -37.82
C LEU A 81 -0.39 -35.54 -37.77
N ASP A 82 -0.97 -35.44 -36.58
CA ASP A 82 -2.42 -35.54 -36.39
C ASP A 82 -3.06 -34.14 -36.46
N VAL A 83 -3.92 -33.93 -37.46
CA VAL A 83 -4.67 -32.67 -37.61
C VAL A 83 -5.84 -32.64 -36.63
N LEU A 84 -5.79 -31.71 -35.67
CA LEU A 84 -6.84 -31.50 -34.66
C LEU A 84 -8.04 -30.72 -35.21
N GLY A 85 -7.80 -29.83 -36.17
CA GLY A 85 -8.82 -28.94 -36.69
C GLY A 85 -8.32 -28.11 -37.86
N LEU A 86 -9.26 -27.49 -38.54
CA LEU A 86 -9.02 -26.56 -39.64
C LEU A 86 -9.52 -25.17 -39.23
N ALA A 87 -8.82 -24.13 -39.66
CA ALA A 87 -9.22 -22.75 -39.51
C ALA A 87 -8.97 -21.96 -40.80
N ASP A 88 -9.70 -20.88 -40.98
CA ASP A 88 -9.33 -19.77 -41.86
C ASP A 88 -8.53 -18.72 -41.05
N CYS A 89 -8.03 -17.68 -41.71
CA CYS A 89 -7.33 -16.59 -41.02
C CYS A 89 -8.22 -15.94 -39.94
N ALA A 90 -9.50 -15.69 -40.23
CA ALA A 90 -10.42 -15.04 -39.30
C ALA A 90 -10.76 -15.92 -38.07
N GLY A 91 -10.79 -17.24 -38.24
CA GLY A 91 -11.05 -18.22 -37.19
C GLY A 91 -9.81 -18.66 -36.42
N PHE A 92 -8.61 -18.29 -36.85
CA PHE A 92 -7.34 -18.77 -36.27
C PHE A 92 -7.27 -18.60 -34.75
N ALA A 93 -7.39 -17.37 -34.24
CA ALA A 93 -7.26 -17.10 -32.81
C ALA A 93 -8.30 -17.87 -31.97
N ARG A 94 -9.54 -17.93 -32.46
CA ARG A 94 -10.66 -18.65 -31.81
C ARG A 94 -10.39 -20.16 -31.75
N GLN A 95 -9.86 -20.74 -32.83
CA GLN A 95 -9.56 -22.17 -32.89
C GLN A 95 -8.33 -22.54 -32.04
N VAL A 96 -7.30 -21.68 -31.99
CA VAL A 96 -6.17 -21.88 -31.08
C VAL A 96 -6.63 -21.81 -29.62
N GLU A 97 -7.54 -20.90 -29.28
CA GLU A 97 -8.12 -20.80 -27.94
C GLU A 97 -8.96 -22.03 -27.59
N ALA A 98 -9.81 -22.50 -28.51
CA ALA A 98 -10.70 -23.64 -28.27
C ALA A 98 -9.97 -24.99 -28.21
N LEU A 99 -8.97 -25.21 -29.06
CA LEU A 99 -8.31 -26.51 -29.24
C LEU A 99 -6.97 -26.62 -28.50
N ALA A 100 -6.35 -25.50 -28.10
CA ALA A 100 -5.03 -25.43 -27.50
C ALA A 100 -3.98 -26.33 -28.20
N PRO A 101 -3.79 -26.18 -29.53
CA PRO A 101 -2.89 -27.04 -30.30
C PRO A 101 -1.42 -26.86 -29.86
N GLY A 102 -0.62 -27.92 -29.94
CA GLY A 102 0.83 -27.82 -29.71
C GLY A 102 1.54 -27.02 -30.81
N GLN A 103 0.97 -27.03 -32.02
CA GLN A 103 1.50 -26.32 -33.18
C GLN A 103 0.38 -25.91 -34.15
N ALA A 104 0.60 -24.84 -34.89
CA ALA A 104 -0.22 -24.44 -36.03
C ALA A 104 0.62 -24.36 -37.31
N LEU A 105 0.06 -24.89 -38.40
CA LEU A 105 0.60 -24.78 -39.76
C LEU A 105 -0.33 -23.89 -40.58
N ILE A 106 0.16 -22.72 -40.98
CA ILE A 106 -0.52 -21.84 -41.92
C ILE A 106 -0.15 -22.26 -43.32
N TRP A 107 -1.13 -22.58 -44.14
CA TRP A 107 -0.98 -22.99 -45.52
C TRP A 107 -1.76 -22.03 -46.40
N LEU A 108 -1.07 -21.07 -47.00
CA LEU A 108 -1.69 -20.03 -47.83
C LEU A 108 -0.83 -19.78 -49.07
N PRO A 109 -1.41 -19.62 -50.27
CA PRO A 109 -0.62 -19.33 -51.48
C PRO A 109 0.25 -18.08 -51.36
N LEU A 110 -0.25 -17.07 -50.65
CA LEU A 110 0.41 -15.79 -50.39
C LEU A 110 0.11 -15.36 -48.95
N VAL A 111 1.05 -14.63 -48.34
CA VAL A 111 0.80 -13.94 -47.06
C VAL A 111 -0.15 -12.77 -47.31
N THR A 112 -1.32 -12.81 -46.69
CA THR A 112 -2.34 -11.77 -46.85
C THR A 112 -2.41 -10.86 -45.61
N PRO A 113 -2.91 -9.62 -45.75
CA PRO A 113 -3.12 -8.72 -44.61
C PRO A 113 -3.99 -9.35 -43.51
N GLU A 114 -5.00 -10.13 -43.89
CA GLU A 114 -5.90 -10.81 -42.96
C GLU A 114 -5.16 -11.81 -42.07
N LEU A 115 -4.15 -12.50 -42.60
CA LEU A 115 -3.29 -13.36 -41.79
C LEU A 115 -2.51 -12.54 -40.78
N LEU A 116 -1.87 -11.46 -41.21
CA LEU A 116 -1.05 -10.62 -40.34
C LEU A 116 -1.89 -10.04 -39.20
N ASP A 117 -3.11 -9.59 -39.50
CA ASP A 117 -4.05 -9.08 -38.50
C ASP A 117 -4.54 -10.18 -37.55
N ALA A 118 -4.77 -11.40 -38.05
CA ALA A 118 -5.10 -12.54 -37.21
C ALA A 118 -3.97 -12.90 -36.23
N LEU A 119 -2.71 -12.85 -36.69
CA LEU A 119 -1.54 -13.10 -35.84
C LEU A 119 -1.33 -12.01 -34.79
N ARG A 120 -1.52 -10.74 -35.17
CA ARG A 120 -1.50 -9.60 -34.23
C ARG A 120 -2.58 -9.74 -33.16
N THR A 121 -3.78 -10.14 -33.56
CA THR A 121 -4.93 -10.34 -32.67
C THR A 121 -4.69 -11.48 -31.69
N TRP A 122 -4.13 -12.60 -32.16
CA TRP A 122 -3.80 -13.74 -31.31
C TRP A 122 -2.70 -13.41 -30.29
N SER A 123 -1.71 -12.59 -30.66
CA SER A 123 -0.63 -12.11 -29.78
C SER A 123 0.19 -13.20 -29.07
N GLY A 124 0.12 -14.45 -29.54
CA GLY A 124 0.81 -15.59 -28.94
C GLY A 124 0.08 -16.26 -27.78
N GLN A 125 -1.23 -16.04 -27.60
CA GLN A 125 -2.02 -16.64 -26.51
C GLN A 125 -3.31 -17.32 -27.01
N PRO A 126 -3.54 -18.61 -26.68
CA PRO A 126 -2.63 -19.57 -26.02
C PRO A 126 -1.33 -19.83 -26.80
N PRO A 127 -0.21 -20.16 -26.13
CA PRO A 127 1.09 -20.31 -26.79
C PRO A 127 1.21 -21.63 -27.57
N CYS A 128 1.55 -21.54 -28.85
CA CYS A 128 1.86 -22.70 -29.70
C CYS A 128 2.98 -22.38 -30.71
N ALA A 129 3.64 -23.40 -31.25
CA ALA A 129 4.61 -23.22 -32.33
C ALA A 129 3.87 -22.87 -33.64
N LEU A 130 4.44 -22.00 -34.46
CA LEU A 130 3.79 -21.50 -35.67
C LEU A 130 4.68 -21.69 -36.90
N SER A 131 4.14 -22.34 -37.92
CA SER A 131 4.81 -22.60 -39.20
C SER A 131 3.99 -22.01 -40.35
N LEU A 132 4.67 -21.58 -41.42
CA LEU A 132 4.04 -21.03 -42.61
C LEU A 132 4.51 -21.73 -43.91
N ALA A 133 3.59 -22.16 -44.74
CA ALA A 133 3.85 -22.58 -46.12
C ALA A 133 3.19 -21.55 -47.06
N SER A 134 4.00 -20.85 -47.85
CA SER A 134 3.57 -19.78 -48.75
C SER A 134 4.51 -19.63 -49.96
N ALA A 135 4.16 -18.81 -50.95
CA ALA A 135 5.11 -18.35 -51.96
C ALA A 135 6.32 -17.63 -51.35
N ALA A 136 7.35 -17.41 -52.18
CA ALA A 136 8.60 -16.79 -51.76
C ALA A 136 8.38 -15.42 -51.08
N LEU A 137 8.99 -15.25 -49.90
CA LEU A 137 8.90 -14.03 -49.10
C LEU A 137 10.02 -13.05 -49.47
N SER A 138 9.72 -11.75 -49.43
CA SER A 138 10.74 -10.70 -49.52
C SER A 138 11.56 -10.61 -48.23
N GLY A 139 12.73 -9.95 -48.26
CA GLY A 139 13.55 -9.75 -47.06
C GLY A 139 12.80 -9.11 -45.89
N THR A 140 12.01 -8.06 -46.15
CA THR A 140 11.18 -7.39 -45.14
C THR A 140 10.02 -8.26 -44.63
N GLY A 141 9.45 -9.11 -45.49
CA GLY A 141 8.41 -10.06 -45.10
C GLY A 141 8.90 -11.11 -44.10
N HIS A 142 10.19 -11.48 -44.16
CA HIS A 142 10.77 -12.39 -43.16
C HIS A 142 10.81 -11.77 -41.76
N GLU A 143 11.22 -10.50 -41.64
CA GLU A 143 11.31 -9.79 -40.36
C GLU A 143 9.93 -9.59 -39.73
N GLU A 144 8.94 -9.21 -40.54
CA GLU A 144 7.57 -9.02 -40.06
C GLU A 144 6.97 -10.32 -39.50
N LEU A 145 7.14 -11.44 -40.19
CA LEU A 145 6.64 -12.73 -39.72
C LEU A 145 7.32 -13.20 -38.42
N VAL A 146 8.63 -12.96 -38.27
CA VAL A 146 9.33 -13.21 -37.01
C VAL A 146 8.78 -12.33 -35.89
N GLY A 147 8.52 -11.05 -36.15
CA GLY A 147 7.90 -10.13 -35.19
C GLY A 147 6.48 -10.54 -34.76
N LEU A 148 5.78 -11.29 -35.60
CA LEU A 148 4.45 -11.86 -35.32
C LEU A 148 4.50 -13.27 -34.69
N GLY A 149 5.69 -13.80 -34.41
CA GLY A 149 5.85 -15.10 -33.77
C GLY A 149 5.76 -16.30 -34.73
N VAL A 150 6.01 -16.12 -36.03
CA VAL A 150 6.20 -17.24 -36.96
C VAL A 150 7.60 -17.81 -36.81
N HIS A 151 7.70 -19.10 -36.51
CA HIS A 151 8.95 -19.72 -36.12
C HIS A 151 9.68 -20.34 -37.30
N ALA A 152 8.97 -20.86 -38.30
CA ALA A 152 9.55 -21.38 -39.51
C ALA A 152 8.63 -21.19 -40.72
N TRP A 153 9.22 -21.12 -41.91
CA TRP A 153 8.49 -21.05 -43.17
C TRP A 153 9.14 -21.92 -44.25
N MET A 154 8.36 -22.33 -45.24
CA MET A 154 8.80 -23.04 -46.45
C MET A 154 8.02 -22.59 -47.69
N GLN A 155 8.53 -22.93 -48.88
CA GLN A 155 7.80 -22.68 -50.12
C GLN A 155 6.70 -23.72 -50.33
N ILE A 156 5.51 -23.25 -50.69
CA ILE A 156 4.30 -24.08 -50.81
C ILE A 156 4.34 -25.12 -51.95
N ASP A 157 5.25 -24.95 -52.93
CA ASP A 157 5.48 -25.87 -54.06
C ASP A 157 6.42 -27.04 -53.71
N THR A 158 7.14 -26.96 -52.58
CA THR A 158 8.13 -27.96 -52.14
C THR A 158 7.59 -28.97 -51.13
N VAL A 159 6.30 -29.29 -51.22
CA VAL A 159 5.59 -29.94 -50.11
C VAL A 159 5.52 -31.45 -50.31
N ASP A 160 6.24 -32.13 -49.42
CA ASP A 160 6.24 -33.57 -49.24
C ASP A 160 6.27 -33.89 -47.73
N ALA A 161 6.24 -35.17 -47.38
CA ALA A 161 6.23 -35.61 -45.99
C ALA A 161 7.49 -35.16 -45.20
N ASP A 162 8.66 -35.23 -45.83
CA ASP A 162 9.94 -34.90 -45.19
C ASP A 162 10.07 -33.39 -44.99
N SER A 163 9.62 -32.57 -45.95
CA SER A 163 9.67 -31.11 -45.88
C SER A 163 8.71 -30.55 -44.82
N VAL A 164 7.49 -31.09 -44.70
CA VAL A 164 6.53 -30.74 -43.64
C VAL A 164 7.05 -31.17 -42.27
N ALA A 165 7.62 -32.37 -42.14
CA ALA A 165 8.23 -32.83 -40.90
C ALA A 165 9.41 -31.92 -40.49
N ALA A 166 10.27 -31.54 -41.43
CA ALA A 166 11.39 -30.64 -41.18
C ALA A 166 10.94 -29.23 -40.79
N LEU A 167 9.91 -28.69 -41.46
CA LEU A 167 9.32 -27.38 -41.15
C LEU A 167 8.78 -27.34 -39.72
N THR A 168 7.92 -28.31 -39.39
CA THR A 168 7.26 -28.39 -38.09
C THR A 168 8.26 -28.64 -36.96
N ALA A 169 9.24 -29.52 -37.15
CA ALA A 169 10.32 -29.73 -36.20
C ALA A 169 11.16 -28.45 -35.98
N ARG A 170 11.47 -27.71 -37.05
CA ARG A 170 12.20 -26.44 -36.96
C ARG A 170 11.41 -25.37 -36.19
N ALA A 171 10.13 -25.22 -36.49
CA ALA A 171 9.26 -24.28 -35.78
C ALA A 171 9.15 -24.64 -34.30
N GLN A 172 8.98 -25.92 -33.99
CA GLN A 172 8.90 -26.41 -32.61
C GLN A 172 10.19 -26.14 -31.83
N ALA A 173 11.36 -26.42 -32.42
CA ALA A 173 12.65 -26.18 -31.79
C ALA A 173 12.91 -24.68 -31.53
N ARG A 174 12.54 -23.81 -32.48
CA ARG A 174 12.66 -22.35 -32.32
C ARG A 174 11.71 -21.82 -31.25
N TRP A 175 10.45 -22.26 -31.24
CA TRP A 175 9.48 -21.91 -30.21
C TRP A 175 9.94 -22.34 -28.81
N GLN A 176 10.46 -23.58 -28.67
CA GLN A 176 10.97 -24.06 -27.38
C GLN A 176 12.14 -23.21 -26.87
N ARG A 177 13.08 -22.83 -27.76
CA ARG A 177 14.20 -21.95 -27.41
C ARG A 177 13.72 -20.57 -26.98
N GLU A 178 12.79 -19.98 -27.71
CA GLU A 178 12.24 -18.65 -27.39
C GLU A 178 11.43 -18.67 -26.08
N ALA A 179 10.60 -19.69 -25.87
CA ALA A 179 9.85 -19.89 -24.63
C ALA A 179 10.78 -20.07 -23.43
N ALA A 180 11.89 -20.78 -23.59
CA ALA A 180 12.91 -20.94 -22.53
C ALA A 180 13.57 -19.59 -22.18
N LEU A 181 13.98 -18.81 -23.19
CA LEU A 181 14.56 -17.47 -22.98
C LEU A 181 13.57 -16.51 -22.31
N ARG A 182 12.30 -16.50 -22.75
CA ARG A 182 11.24 -15.71 -22.11
C ARG A 182 11.08 -16.07 -20.64
N THR A 183 11.08 -17.37 -20.33
CA THR A 183 10.98 -17.88 -18.95
C THR A 183 12.18 -17.46 -18.11
N GLU A 184 13.40 -17.56 -18.66
CA GLU A 184 14.62 -17.13 -17.97
C GLU A 184 14.62 -15.63 -17.69
N LEU A 185 14.23 -14.81 -18.67
CA LEU A 185 14.07 -13.36 -18.52
C LEU A 185 13.08 -13.02 -17.40
N GLU A 186 11.92 -13.68 -17.37
CA GLU A 186 10.90 -13.44 -16.34
C GLU A 186 11.39 -13.84 -14.93
N ASN A 187 12.10 -14.98 -14.84
CA ASN A 187 12.72 -15.43 -13.59
C ASN A 187 13.82 -14.47 -13.10
N LEU A 188 14.62 -13.91 -14.00
CA LEU A 188 15.63 -12.90 -13.67
C LEU A 188 14.99 -11.60 -13.18
N ARG A 189 13.96 -11.11 -13.88
CA ARG A 189 13.19 -9.92 -13.49
C ARG A 189 12.59 -10.08 -12.09
N THR A 190 11.94 -11.21 -11.84
CA THR A 190 11.35 -11.53 -10.53
C THR A 190 12.41 -11.49 -9.42
N ARG A 191 13.57 -12.13 -9.62
CA ARG A 191 14.66 -12.13 -8.63
C ARG A 191 15.24 -10.73 -8.38
N MET A 192 15.39 -9.92 -9.42
CA MET A 192 15.88 -8.55 -9.27
C MET A 192 14.91 -7.67 -8.48
N ASP A 193 13.61 -7.80 -8.76
CA ASP A 193 12.60 -7.04 -8.03
C ASP A 193 12.51 -7.48 -6.57
N GLU A 194 12.55 -8.78 -6.29
CA GLU A 194 12.61 -9.30 -4.91
C GLU A 194 13.79 -8.71 -4.13
N ARG A 195 15.00 -8.67 -4.72
CA ARG A 195 16.18 -8.08 -4.05
C ARG A 195 15.97 -6.61 -3.71
N LYS A 196 15.42 -5.80 -4.63
CA LYS A 196 15.14 -4.37 -4.36
C LYS A 196 14.19 -4.20 -3.18
N TRP A 197 13.13 -5.00 -3.12
CA TRP A 197 12.17 -4.94 -2.02
C TRP A 197 12.79 -5.36 -0.69
N VAL A 198 13.62 -6.41 -0.69
CA VAL A 198 14.34 -6.86 0.50
C VAL A 198 15.32 -5.79 1.01
N ASP A 199 16.13 -5.21 0.13
CA ASP A 199 17.09 -4.17 0.51
C ASP A 199 16.39 -2.92 1.06
N ARG A 200 15.27 -2.51 0.46
CA ARG A 200 14.45 -1.40 0.96
C ARG A 200 13.81 -1.70 2.31
N ALA A 201 13.29 -2.91 2.51
CA ALA A 201 12.70 -3.32 3.79
C ALA A 201 13.74 -3.40 4.91
N LYS A 202 14.94 -3.92 4.61
CA LYS A 202 16.09 -3.87 5.54
C LYS A 202 16.40 -2.44 5.94
N GLY A 203 16.52 -1.52 4.98
CA GLY A 203 16.80 -0.10 5.27
C GLY A 203 15.75 0.56 6.16
N LEU A 204 14.46 0.25 5.96
CA LEU A 204 13.39 0.73 6.84
C LEU A 204 13.53 0.16 8.26
N LEU A 205 13.81 -1.13 8.40
CA LEU A 205 14.01 -1.76 9.71
C LEU A 205 15.25 -1.23 10.43
N MET A 206 16.34 -1.02 9.71
CA MET A 206 17.57 -0.42 10.24
C MET A 206 17.30 0.98 10.76
N SER A 207 16.60 1.82 9.99
CA SER A 207 16.26 3.19 10.40
C SER A 207 15.29 3.22 11.59
N ALA A 208 14.24 2.38 11.55
CA ALA A 208 13.21 2.35 12.59
C ALA A 208 13.71 1.77 13.92
N ARG A 209 14.55 0.73 13.88
CA ARG A 209 14.99 -0.03 15.06
C ARG A 209 16.43 0.25 15.48
N GLY A 210 17.22 0.97 14.67
CA GLY A 210 18.64 1.19 14.94
C GLY A 210 19.49 -0.10 14.86
N ILE A 211 19.02 -1.12 14.14
CA ILE A 211 19.68 -2.43 14.02
C ILE A 211 20.60 -2.52 12.81
N GLY A 212 21.53 -3.47 12.85
CA GLY A 212 22.42 -3.78 11.73
C GLY A 212 21.71 -4.50 10.58
N GLU A 213 22.36 -4.55 9.42
CA GLU A 213 21.80 -5.19 8.22
C GLU A 213 21.50 -6.69 8.42
N ASP A 214 22.41 -7.43 9.06
CA ASP A 214 22.26 -8.86 9.32
C ASP A 214 21.06 -9.18 10.20
N GLU A 215 20.84 -8.36 11.24
CA GLU A 215 19.71 -8.49 12.15
C GLU A 215 18.39 -8.15 11.44
N ALA A 216 18.38 -7.09 10.63
CA ALA A 216 17.21 -6.73 9.81
C ALA A 216 16.84 -7.85 8.81
N PHE A 217 17.84 -8.46 8.16
CA PHE A 217 17.61 -9.60 7.27
C PHE A 217 17.11 -10.84 8.04
N GLY A 218 17.67 -11.10 9.22
CA GLY A 218 17.22 -12.16 10.13
C GLY A 218 15.74 -12.02 10.50
N LEU A 219 15.30 -10.81 10.83
CA LEU A 219 13.90 -10.51 11.14
C LEU A 219 12.96 -10.74 9.94
N LEU A 220 13.31 -10.24 8.75
CA LEU A 220 12.51 -10.45 7.54
C LEU A 220 12.39 -11.93 7.20
N ARG A 221 13.47 -12.68 7.34
CA ARG A 221 13.48 -14.13 7.12
C ARG A 221 12.64 -14.88 8.15
N GLY A 222 12.75 -14.53 9.44
CA GLY A 222 11.92 -15.09 10.49
C GLY A 222 10.43 -14.85 10.24
N ALA A 223 10.05 -13.62 9.89
CA ALA A 223 8.68 -13.26 9.53
C ALA A 223 8.17 -14.04 8.29
N ALA A 224 8.99 -14.18 7.25
CA ALA A 224 8.67 -14.98 6.07
C ALA A 224 8.43 -16.46 6.40
N MET A 225 9.24 -17.05 7.29
CA MET A 225 9.05 -18.42 7.77
C MET A 225 7.76 -18.58 8.56
N HIS A 226 7.46 -17.67 9.49
CA HIS A 226 6.24 -17.73 10.30
C HIS A 226 4.96 -17.51 9.47
N ALA A 227 5.01 -16.63 8.46
CA ALA A 227 3.87 -16.34 7.60
C ALA A 227 3.72 -17.32 6.42
N ASN A 228 4.69 -18.21 6.20
CA ASN A 228 4.78 -19.08 5.03
C ASN A 228 4.69 -18.30 3.69
N LEU A 229 5.42 -17.19 3.62
CA LEU A 229 5.47 -16.28 2.47
C LEU A 229 6.89 -16.20 1.90
N ARG A 230 7.05 -15.78 0.65
CA ARG A 230 8.37 -15.48 0.10
C ARG A 230 8.95 -14.24 0.75
N LEU A 231 10.28 -14.18 0.84
CA LEU A 231 10.98 -13.05 1.46
C LEU A 231 10.64 -11.70 0.77
N GLY A 232 10.52 -11.71 -0.56
CA GLY A 232 10.10 -10.52 -1.32
C GLY A 232 8.67 -10.06 -0.99
N GLU A 233 7.74 -11.00 -0.76
CA GLU A 233 6.35 -10.68 -0.39
C GLU A 233 6.28 -10.07 1.00
N VAL A 234 6.96 -10.68 1.99
CA VAL A 234 7.05 -10.12 3.34
C VAL A 234 7.69 -8.74 3.33
N SER A 235 8.75 -8.55 2.54
CA SER A 235 9.42 -7.25 2.43
C SER A 235 8.49 -6.17 1.87
N ARG A 236 7.68 -6.49 0.86
CA ARG A 236 6.64 -5.58 0.34
C ARG A 236 5.60 -5.24 1.42
N SER A 237 5.07 -6.25 2.11
CA SER A 237 4.08 -6.03 3.18
C SER A 237 4.63 -5.18 4.32
N VAL A 238 5.91 -5.32 4.68
CA VAL A 238 6.57 -4.46 5.69
C VAL A 238 6.67 -3.02 5.20
N ILE A 239 7.06 -2.81 3.94
CA ILE A 239 7.16 -1.46 3.36
C ILE A 239 5.79 -0.79 3.28
N GLU A 240 4.78 -1.52 2.81
CA GLU A 240 3.39 -1.04 2.76
C GLU A 240 2.88 -0.68 4.15
N ALA A 241 3.09 -1.55 5.14
CA ALA A 241 2.68 -1.28 6.53
C ALA A 241 3.36 -0.04 7.10
N ALA A 242 4.66 0.14 6.84
CA ALA A 242 5.40 1.33 7.27
C ALA A 242 4.88 2.61 6.59
N GLN A 243 4.57 2.54 5.29
CA GLN A 243 4.02 3.67 4.53
C GLN A 243 2.63 4.07 5.05
N TRP A 244 1.76 3.10 5.36
CA TRP A 244 0.45 3.38 5.96
C TRP A 244 0.56 3.95 7.36
N ALA A 245 1.49 3.47 8.18
CA ALA A 245 1.73 4.03 9.51
C ALA A 245 2.21 5.50 9.44
N ASP A 246 3.14 5.83 8.53
CA ASP A 246 3.58 7.22 8.32
C ASP A 246 2.42 8.10 7.82
N ALA A 247 1.59 7.60 6.91
CA ALA A 247 0.42 8.30 6.41
C ALA A 247 -0.58 8.65 7.54
N ILE A 248 -0.91 7.67 8.39
CA ILE A 248 -1.81 7.87 9.54
C ILE A 248 -1.21 8.90 10.51
N ASN A 249 0.09 8.82 10.81
CA ASN A 249 0.76 9.78 11.69
C ASN A 249 0.72 11.20 11.12
N ARG A 250 1.00 11.37 9.81
CA ARG A 250 0.95 12.68 9.15
C ARG A 250 -0.46 13.26 9.12
N ALA A 251 -1.48 12.45 8.82
CA ALA A 251 -2.88 12.86 8.93
C ALA A 251 -3.25 13.26 10.37
N GLY A 252 -2.76 12.51 11.36
CA GLY A 252 -2.88 12.86 12.78
C GLY A 252 -2.22 14.18 13.15
N GLN A 253 -1.04 14.48 12.60
CA GLN A 253 -0.32 15.75 12.83
C GLN A 253 -1.11 16.95 12.32
N LEU A 254 -1.88 16.83 11.23
CA LEU A 254 -2.73 17.91 10.72
C LEU A 254 -3.73 18.42 11.78
N ARG A 255 -4.26 17.53 12.63
CA ARG A 255 -5.16 17.90 13.74
C ARG A 255 -4.47 18.77 14.78
N MET A 256 -3.23 18.45 15.13
CA MET A 256 -2.46 19.25 16.08
C MET A 256 -2.05 20.58 15.45
N LEU A 257 -1.58 20.56 14.20
CA LEU A 257 -1.12 21.74 13.48
C LEU A 257 -2.25 22.76 13.27
N SER A 258 -3.48 22.32 12.99
CA SER A 258 -4.63 23.21 12.87
C SER A 258 -4.85 24.00 14.17
N GLN A 259 -4.81 23.33 15.32
CA GLN A 259 -4.97 23.97 16.63
C GLN A 259 -3.78 24.88 16.99
N ARG A 260 -2.55 24.43 16.71
CA ARG A 260 -1.32 25.21 16.93
C ARG A 260 -1.33 26.51 16.14
N LEU A 261 -1.81 26.51 14.90
CA LEU A 261 -1.90 27.69 14.05
C LEU A 261 -2.86 28.75 14.60
N VAL A 262 -4.01 28.35 15.14
CA VAL A 262 -4.94 29.29 15.80
C VAL A 262 -4.31 29.86 17.06
N ARG A 263 -3.69 29.02 17.90
CA ARG A 263 -2.99 29.49 19.10
C ARG A 263 -1.91 30.51 18.75
N LEU A 264 -1.14 30.27 17.68
CA LEU A 264 -0.12 31.19 17.18
C LEU A 264 -0.72 32.50 16.65
N ALA A 265 -1.88 32.45 16.00
CA ALA A 265 -2.60 33.66 15.58
C ALA A 265 -3.07 34.48 16.79
N ALA A 266 -3.62 33.84 17.82
CA ALA A 266 -4.02 34.49 19.08
C ALA A 266 -2.81 35.07 19.82
N GLN A 267 -1.70 34.33 19.85
CA GLN A 267 -0.42 34.76 20.41
C GLN A 267 0.12 36.02 19.72
N LEU A 268 0.03 36.09 18.38
CA LEU A 268 0.42 37.28 17.60
C LEU A 268 -0.50 38.47 17.85
N LEU A 269 -1.81 38.25 17.97
CA LEU A 269 -2.78 39.31 18.30
C LEU A 269 -2.52 39.88 19.69
N GLY A 270 -2.20 39.02 20.67
CA GLY A 270 -1.90 39.41 22.05
C GLY A 270 -0.47 39.94 22.27
N GLY A 271 0.38 39.94 21.25
CA GLY A 271 1.78 40.39 21.36
C GLY A 271 2.67 39.51 22.25
N ILE A 272 2.29 38.26 22.50
CA ILE A 272 2.98 37.34 23.42
C ILE A 272 4.09 36.61 22.65
N ASP A 273 5.37 36.75 23.04
CA ASP A 273 6.51 36.10 22.37
C ASP A 273 6.45 36.20 20.82
N ALA A 274 6.07 37.38 20.30
CA ALA A 274 5.61 37.54 18.92
C ALA A 274 6.63 37.11 17.84
N GLN A 275 7.93 37.30 18.09
CA GLN A 275 8.98 36.86 17.15
C GLN A 275 9.00 35.33 17.03
N ARG A 276 8.96 34.61 18.15
CA ARG A 276 8.89 33.15 18.18
C ARG A 276 7.60 32.67 17.51
N ALA A 277 6.47 33.33 17.78
CA ALA A 277 5.19 32.99 17.18
C ALA A 277 5.21 33.06 15.65
N ARG A 278 5.86 34.08 15.05
CA ARG A 278 5.99 34.18 13.58
C ARG A 278 6.77 33.01 12.98
N VAL A 279 7.91 32.65 13.60
CA VAL A 279 8.74 31.52 13.16
C VAL A 279 7.96 30.21 13.22
N LEU A 280 7.32 29.93 14.36
CA LEU A 280 6.53 28.72 14.55
C LEU A 280 5.32 28.66 13.62
N ARG A 281 4.71 29.80 13.27
CA ARG A 281 3.60 29.86 12.30
C ARG A 281 4.08 29.44 10.92
N THR A 282 5.19 30.01 10.44
CA THR A 282 5.77 29.63 9.14
C THR A 282 6.10 28.13 9.10
N GLN A 283 6.81 27.63 10.11
CA GLN A 283 7.16 26.21 10.21
C GLN A 283 5.92 25.30 10.27
N SER A 284 4.88 25.70 11.00
CA SER A 284 3.64 24.93 11.09
C SER A 284 2.91 24.90 9.76
N SER A 285 2.84 26.03 9.04
CA SER A 285 2.23 26.10 7.70
C SER A 285 2.98 25.24 6.68
N GLU A 286 4.31 25.32 6.66
CA GLU A 286 5.14 24.48 5.80
C GLU A 286 4.94 22.99 6.10
N ARG A 287 4.85 22.63 7.39
CA ARG A 287 4.62 21.25 7.82
C ARG A 287 3.25 20.72 7.39
N VAL A 288 2.20 21.55 7.46
CA VAL A 288 0.87 21.17 6.95
C VAL A 288 0.95 20.88 5.45
N GLN A 289 1.55 21.78 4.67
CA GLN A 289 1.68 21.60 3.23
C GLN A 289 2.48 20.33 2.88
N GLN A 290 3.64 20.13 3.51
CA GLN A 290 4.47 18.93 3.31
C GLN A 290 3.73 17.64 3.66
N ASN A 291 2.88 17.65 4.68
CA ASN A 291 2.08 16.48 5.04
C ASN A 291 1.01 16.20 3.98
N LEU A 292 0.31 17.22 3.49
CA LEU A 292 -0.69 17.06 2.43
C LEU A 292 -0.06 16.60 1.11
N ASP A 293 1.08 17.17 0.73
CA ASP A 293 1.81 16.78 -0.50
C ASP A 293 2.29 15.33 -0.42
N HIS A 294 2.82 14.93 0.74
CA HIS A 294 3.23 13.55 0.97
C HIS A 294 2.04 12.58 0.85
N LEU A 295 0.91 12.92 1.48
CA LEU A 295 -0.31 12.11 1.42
C LEU A 295 -0.87 12.03 -0.01
N ALA A 296 -0.76 13.11 -0.79
CA ALA A 296 -1.18 13.16 -2.19
C ALA A 296 -0.31 12.30 -3.12
N ALA A 297 0.96 12.08 -2.76
CA ALA A 297 1.85 11.19 -3.48
C ALA A 297 1.56 9.68 -3.24
N LEU A 298 0.66 9.35 -2.31
CA LEU A 298 0.29 7.96 -2.01
C LEU A 298 -0.84 7.47 -2.91
N GLY A 299 -0.83 6.18 -3.23
CA GLY A 299 -1.95 5.49 -3.90
C GLY A 299 -3.11 5.25 -2.95
N LEU A 300 -3.83 6.29 -2.55
CA LEU A 300 -4.98 6.21 -1.64
C LEU A 300 -6.21 5.61 -2.33
N GLY A 301 -7.07 4.92 -1.56
CA GLY A 301 -8.39 4.50 -2.03
C GLY A 301 -9.36 5.68 -2.17
N ALA A 302 -10.52 5.44 -2.80
CA ALA A 302 -11.50 6.50 -3.10
C ALA A 302 -11.89 7.38 -1.89
N ALA A 303 -12.18 6.77 -0.74
CA ALA A 303 -12.49 7.50 0.48
C ALA A 303 -11.31 8.34 1.00
N GLY A 304 -10.08 7.83 0.86
CA GLY A 304 -8.87 8.57 1.24
C GLY A 304 -8.60 9.75 0.31
N ILE A 305 -8.84 9.59 -1.00
CA ILE A 305 -8.73 10.67 -2.00
C ILE A 305 -9.72 11.79 -1.68
N GLU A 306 -10.97 11.45 -1.40
CA GLU A 306 -12.01 12.42 -1.06
C GLU A 306 -11.66 13.18 0.22
N ALA A 307 -11.31 12.47 1.29
CA ALA A 307 -10.94 13.09 2.56
C ALA A 307 -9.67 13.96 2.44
N LEU A 308 -8.70 13.55 1.62
CA LEU A 308 -7.50 14.36 1.36
C LEU A 308 -7.85 15.65 0.60
N ALA A 309 -8.73 15.57 -0.41
CA ALA A 309 -9.18 16.75 -1.15
C ALA A 309 -9.89 17.75 -0.23
N GLN A 310 -10.73 17.27 0.69
CA GLN A 310 -11.36 18.10 1.72
C GLN A 310 -10.32 18.77 2.64
N ALA A 311 -9.30 18.02 3.08
CA ALA A 311 -8.23 18.57 3.91
C ALA A 311 -7.39 19.62 3.16
N GLN A 312 -7.10 19.41 1.87
CA GLN A 312 -6.41 20.37 1.01
C GLN A 312 -7.21 21.67 0.81
N ALA A 313 -8.52 21.54 0.56
CA ALA A 313 -9.41 22.70 0.43
C ALA A 313 -9.51 23.49 1.75
N ALA A 314 -9.67 22.79 2.88
CA ALA A 314 -9.68 23.40 4.20
C ALA A 314 -8.36 24.11 4.52
N TRP A 315 -7.23 23.50 4.17
CA TRP A 315 -5.91 24.10 4.34
C TRP A 315 -5.73 25.36 3.50
N SER A 316 -6.08 25.32 2.21
CA SER A 316 -6.02 26.50 1.34
C SER A 316 -6.78 27.68 1.94
N GLY A 317 -8.01 27.43 2.38
CA GLY A 317 -8.82 28.45 3.06
C GLY A 317 -8.19 28.98 4.35
N LEU A 318 -7.56 28.14 5.16
CA LEU A 318 -6.88 28.56 6.40
C LEU A 318 -5.57 29.32 6.12
N ALA A 319 -4.77 28.85 5.15
CA ALA A 319 -3.51 29.46 4.75
C ALA A 319 -3.71 30.91 4.30
N ASP A 320 -4.73 31.16 3.49
CA ASP A 320 -5.11 32.52 3.05
C ASP A 320 -5.41 33.42 4.24
N ALA A 321 -6.23 32.95 5.20
CA ALA A 321 -6.59 33.72 6.39
C ALA A 321 -5.38 34.04 7.28
N LEU A 322 -4.39 33.15 7.36
CA LEU A 322 -3.17 33.34 8.15
C LEU A 322 -2.22 34.42 7.59
N THR A 323 -2.37 34.80 6.32
CA THR A 323 -1.57 35.88 5.70
C THR A 323 -2.07 37.28 6.07
N ALA A 324 -3.33 37.40 6.47
CA ALA A 324 -3.94 38.67 6.81
C ALA A 324 -3.34 39.29 8.08
N LYS A 325 -3.52 40.60 8.24
CA LYS A 325 -3.09 41.31 9.45
C LYS A 325 -3.88 40.79 10.66
N PRO A 326 -3.24 40.53 11.82
CA PRO A 326 -3.95 40.05 13.01
C PRO A 326 -5.01 41.05 13.49
N THR A 327 -6.27 40.60 13.54
CA THR A 327 -7.41 41.32 14.12
C THR A 327 -8.28 40.34 14.91
N ALA A 328 -9.16 40.83 15.79
CA ALA A 328 -10.07 39.97 16.54
C ALA A 328 -11.07 39.23 15.60
N THR A 329 -11.60 39.92 14.60
CA THR A 329 -12.48 39.31 13.58
C THR A 329 -11.72 38.30 12.70
N GLY A 330 -10.48 38.60 12.33
CA GLY A 330 -9.62 37.67 11.60
C GLY A 330 -9.25 36.44 12.43
N LEU A 331 -9.05 36.58 13.74
CA LEU A 331 -8.78 35.45 14.64
C LEU A 331 -9.97 34.49 14.72
N ALA A 332 -11.20 35.00 14.82
CA ALA A 332 -12.40 34.18 14.79
C ALA A 332 -12.57 33.43 13.45
N ASP A 333 -12.24 34.07 12.32
CA ASP A 333 -12.27 33.41 11.00
C ASP A 333 -11.18 32.33 10.87
N ILE A 334 -9.98 32.59 11.39
CA ILE A 334 -8.88 31.61 11.46
C ILE A 334 -9.29 30.40 12.29
N ASP A 335 -9.88 30.59 13.47
CA ASP A 335 -10.35 29.50 14.32
C ASP A 335 -11.41 28.65 13.61
N ARG A 336 -12.44 29.29 13.04
CA ARG A 336 -13.48 28.60 12.27
C ARG A 336 -12.90 27.75 11.13
N ARG A 337 -11.93 28.27 10.37
CA ARG A 337 -11.28 27.55 9.26
C ARG A 337 -10.38 26.41 9.76
N ALA A 338 -9.71 26.61 10.89
CA ALA A 338 -8.90 25.56 11.51
C ALA A 338 -9.75 24.41 12.05
N GLU A 339 -10.95 24.68 12.55
CA GLU A 339 -11.92 23.63 12.93
C GLU A 339 -12.40 22.82 11.72
N VAL A 340 -12.58 23.46 10.55
CA VAL A 340 -12.86 22.74 9.29
C VAL A 340 -11.68 21.84 8.90
N LEU A 341 -10.43 22.32 9.03
CA LEU A 341 -9.24 21.50 8.77
C LEU A 341 -9.10 20.36 9.79
N LEU A 342 -9.44 20.59 11.07
CA LEU A 342 -9.46 19.55 12.10
C LEU A 342 -10.42 18.42 11.72
N ALA A 343 -11.66 18.76 11.38
CA ALA A 343 -12.67 17.78 10.98
C ALA A 343 -12.25 17.00 9.72
N ALA A 344 -11.69 17.69 8.71
CA ALA A 344 -11.18 17.04 7.51
C ALA A 344 -9.99 16.10 7.82
N ALA A 345 -9.09 16.48 8.72
CA ALA A 345 -7.98 15.64 9.16
C ALA A 345 -8.43 14.41 9.97
N GLU A 346 -9.51 14.52 10.74
CA GLU A 346 -10.15 13.39 11.43
C GLU A 346 -10.74 12.39 10.43
N ALA A 347 -11.54 12.88 9.48
CA ALA A 347 -12.11 12.05 8.41
C ALA A 347 -11.03 11.37 7.57
N LEU A 348 -9.95 12.09 7.24
CA LEU A 348 -8.81 11.54 6.52
C LEU A 348 -8.12 10.43 7.32
N THR A 349 -7.91 10.63 8.63
CA THR A 349 -7.28 9.58 9.43
C THR A 349 -8.18 8.35 9.54
N GLU A 350 -9.48 8.53 9.72
CA GLU A 350 -10.45 7.43 9.76
C GLU A 350 -10.46 6.64 8.44
N ALA A 351 -10.40 7.33 7.30
CA ALA A 351 -10.29 6.69 5.99
C ALA A 351 -9.00 5.88 5.86
N LEU A 352 -7.86 6.39 6.34
CA LEU A 352 -6.57 5.69 6.33
C LEU A 352 -6.57 4.48 7.30
N GLU A 353 -7.15 4.61 8.48
CA GLU A 353 -7.27 3.52 9.47
C GLU A 353 -8.19 2.37 9.01
N THR A 354 -9.19 2.68 8.17
CA THR A 354 -10.07 1.68 7.57
C THR A 354 -9.37 0.93 6.43
N SER A 355 -8.39 1.57 5.79
CA SER A 355 -7.65 1.06 4.63
C SER A 355 -6.40 0.24 4.98
N GLY A 356 -5.92 0.28 6.23
CA GLY A 356 -4.63 -0.27 6.64
C GLY A 356 -4.62 -0.92 8.03
N ALA A 357 -3.66 -1.83 8.25
CA ALA A 357 -3.63 -2.84 9.32
C ALA A 357 -3.94 -2.32 10.76
N ARG A 358 -5.08 -2.78 11.29
CA ARG A 358 -5.48 -2.64 12.70
C ARG A 358 -4.65 -3.56 13.60
N ARG A 359 -3.62 -3.01 14.27
CA ARG A 359 -3.22 -3.28 15.67
C ARG A 359 -1.72 -3.02 15.89
N ALA A 360 -1.40 -1.80 16.30
CA ALA A 360 -0.26 -1.46 17.18
C ALA A 360 -0.36 -0.01 17.72
N LEU A 361 -1.58 0.55 17.89
CA LEU A 361 -1.77 2.01 17.90
C LEU A 361 -2.38 2.62 19.17
N ARG A 362 -2.78 1.85 20.21
CA ARG A 362 -3.50 2.48 21.36
C ARG A 362 -2.66 3.52 22.09
N ILE A 363 -1.41 3.20 22.46
CA ILE A 363 -0.54 4.10 23.23
C ILE A 363 -0.06 5.28 22.36
N VAL A 364 0.37 5.00 21.12
CA VAL A 364 0.71 6.01 20.10
C VAL A 364 -0.45 6.98 19.87
N ASN A 365 -1.68 6.48 19.80
CA ASN A 365 -2.88 7.29 19.66
C ASN A 365 -3.18 8.13 20.92
N ILE A 366 -2.87 7.64 22.13
CA ILE A 366 -2.98 8.45 23.35
C ILE A 366 -1.99 9.61 23.29
N CYS A 367 -0.71 9.36 22.98
CA CYS A 367 0.31 10.42 22.83
C CYS A 367 -0.08 11.42 21.72
N GLY A 368 -0.61 10.94 20.59
CA GLY A 368 -1.16 11.77 19.52
C GLY A 368 -2.28 12.71 19.99
N ARG A 369 -3.23 12.19 20.78
CA ARG A 369 -4.32 13.00 21.36
C ARG A 369 -3.81 14.02 22.37
N GLN A 370 -2.78 13.70 23.15
CA GLN A 370 -2.20 14.64 24.11
C GLN A 370 -1.56 15.85 23.42
N ARG A 371 -0.86 15.64 22.30
CA ARG A 371 -0.30 16.74 21.48
C ARG A 371 -1.39 17.73 21.05
N MET A 372 -2.50 17.23 20.53
CA MET A 372 -3.63 18.06 20.11
C MET A 372 -4.29 18.76 21.31
N ARG A 373 -4.55 18.05 22.41
CA ARG A 373 -5.20 18.63 23.61
C ARG A 373 -4.39 19.74 24.26
N ALA A 374 -3.06 19.61 24.36
CA ALA A 374 -2.21 20.68 24.88
C ALA A 374 -2.32 21.97 24.04
N GLN A 375 -2.32 21.82 22.72
CA GLN A 375 -2.46 22.95 21.79
C GLN A 375 -3.88 23.54 21.83
N ARG A 376 -4.90 22.69 21.89
CA ARG A 376 -6.32 23.09 22.01
C ARG A 376 -6.59 23.84 23.31
N LEU A 377 -6.06 23.38 24.44
CA LEU A 377 -6.22 24.08 25.73
C LEU A 377 -5.61 25.48 25.67
N ALA A 378 -4.38 25.60 25.16
CA ALA A 378 -3.73 26.90 25.01
C ALA A 378 -4.46 27.79 24.00
N LYS A 379 -4.97 27.22 22.90
CA LYS A 379 -5.82 27.91 21.92
C LYS A 379 -7.06 28.49 22.59
N ASP A 380 -7.86 27.64 23.22
CA ASP A 380 -9.14 28.02 23.83
C ASP A 380 -8.92 29.06 24.95
N ALA A 381 -7.87 28.91 25.76
CA ALA A 381 -7.51 29.87 26.80
C ALA A 381 -7.17 31.27 26.23
N LEU A 382 -6.39 31.33 25.14
CA LEU A 382 -6.08 32.60 24.48
C LEU A 382 -7.27 33.20 23.73
N LEU A 383 -8.11 32.37 23.11
CA LEU A 383 -9.34 32.82 22.45
C LEU A 383 -10.33 33.40 23.47
N ALA A 384 -10.52 32.75 24.61
CA ALA A 384 -11.35 33.27 25.69
C ALA A 384 -10.84 34.64 26.18
N ALA A 385 -9.53 34.81 26.33
CA ALA A 385 -8.92 36.08 26.72
C ALA A 385 -9.05 37.17 25.63
N ALA A 386 -8.91 36.81 24.35
CA ALA A 386 -8.90 37.76 23.24
C ALA A 386 -10.32 38.17 22.78
N LEU A 387 -11.26 37.23 22.75
CA LEU A 387 -12.62 37.42 22.24
C LEU A 387 -13.66 37.70 23.33
N LYS A 388 -13.30 37.51 24.62
CA LYS A 388 -14.19 37.65 25.78
C LYS A 388 -15.44 36.76 25.70
N GLU A 389 -15.32 35.58 25.12
CA GLU A 389 -16.41 34.62 24.97
C GLU A 389 -16.47 33.64 26.17
N GLU A 390 -17.59 33.63 26.89
CA GLU A 390 -17.85 32.71 28.00
C GLU A 390 -17.91 31.24 27.55
N ALA A 391 -18.41 30.99 26.33
CA ALA A 391 -18.53 29.64 25.77
C ALA A 391 -17.17 28.94 25.59
N THR A 392 -16.11 29.69 25.29
CA THR A 392 -14.75 29.16 25.13
C THR A 392 -14.12 28.84 26.49
N SER A 393 -14.46 29.63 27.53
CA SER A 393 -14.03 29.37 28.90
C SER A 393 -14.61 28.06 29.47
N ALA A 394 -15.84 27.71 29.10
CA ALA A 394 -16.49 26.47 29.52
C ALA A 394 -15.82 25.18 28.99
N ARG A 395 -15.04 25.28 27.90
CA ARG A 395 -14.36 24.12 27.26
C ARG A 395 -13.00 23.77 27.88
N LEU A 396 -12.45 24.66 28.71
CA LEU A 396 -11.13 24.49 29.32
C LEU A 396 -11.11 23.31 30.31
N VAL A 397 -12.09 23.28 31.22
CA VAL A 397 -12.15 22.27 32.29
C VAL A 397 -12.30 20.83 31.75
N PRO A 398 -13.21 20.54 30.81
CA PRO A 398 -13.27 19.21 30.19
C PRO A 398 -11.95 18.81 29.50
N THR A 399 -11.32 19.73 28.76
CA THR A 399 -10.05 19.46 28.07
C THR A 399 -8.94 19.13 29.05
N MET A 400 -8.88 19.83 30.20
CA MET A 400 -7.93 19.54 31.28
C MET A 400 -8.15 18.16 31.90
N ALA A 401 -9.41 17.83 32.23
CA ALA A 401 -9.74 16.53 32.80
C ALA A 401 -9.40 15.36 31.85
N GLU A 402 -9.68 15.52 30.56
CA GLU A 402 -9.34 14.53 29.54
C GLU A 402 -7.83 14.35 29.33
N PHE A 403 -7.06 15.44 29.44
CA PHE A 403 -5.61 15.39 29.37
C PHE A 403 -5.04 14.63 30.57
N GLU A 404 -5.45 15.01 31.78
CA GLU A 404 -4.99 14.38 33.03
C GLU A 404 -5.32 12.89 33.11
N ALA A 405 -6.54 12.50 32.73
CA ALA A 405 -6.95 11.10 32.71
C ALA A 405 -6.05 10.26 31.79
N ALA A 406 -5.71 10.80 30.62
CA ALA A 406 -4.87 10.12 29.65
C ALA A 406 -3.37 10.12 30.03
N LEU A 407 -2.86 11.18 30.65
CA LEU A 407 -1.51 11.20 31.21
C LEU A 407 -1.36 10.13 32.31
N LEU A 408 -2.36 10.00 33.18
CA LEU A 408 -2.40 8.97 34.21
C LEU A 408 -2.47 7.55 33.62
N GLU A 409 -3.19 7.36 32.51
CA GLU A 409 -3.20 6.09 31.77
C GLU A 409 -1.80 5.74 31.24
N LEU A 410 -1.09 6.72 30.67
CA LEU A 410 0.28 6.53 30.17
C LEU A 410 1.28 6.19 31.28
N GLU A 411 1.19 6.87 32.42
CA GLU A 411 2.07 6.60 33.58
C GLU A 411 1.87 5.22 34.19
N ARG A 412 0.64 4.70 34.12
CA ARG A 412 0.28 3.37 34.61
C ARG A 412 0.52 2.26 33.58
N ALA A 413 1.00 2.60 32.37
CA ALA A 413 1.21 1.62 31.32
C ALA A 413 2.34 0.63 31.70
N PRO A 414 2.12 -0.70 31.58
CA PRO A 414 3.04 -1.73 32.05
C PRO A 414 4.35 -1.84 31.23
N LEU A 415 4.49 -1.12 30.12
CA LEU A 415 5.60 -1.22 29.16
C LEU A 415 6.48 0.05 29.14
N SER A 416 6.57 0.80 30.23
CA SER A 416 7.40 2.01 30.30
C SER A 416 8.88 1.69 30.60
N THR A 417 9.80 2.19 29.79
CA THR A 417 11.24 2.22 30.09
C THR A 417 11.56 3.30 31.13
N ALA A 418 12.77 3.31 31.70
CA ALA A 418 13.19 4.38 32.60
C ALA A 418 13.17 5.76 31.90
N GLU A 419 13.53 5.80 30.62
CA GLU A 419 13.48 7.00 29.78
C GLU A 419 12.04 7.47 29.55
N ILE A 420 11.12 6.57 29.22
CA ILE A 420 9.69 6.90 29.06
C ILE A 420 9.13 7.45 30.38
N ARG A 421 9.46 6.84 31.53
CA ARG A 421 9.02 7.35 32.84
C ARG A 421 9.56 8.74 33.14
N ALA A 422 10.83 9.00 32.83
CA ALA A 422 11.43 10.33 33.00
C ALA A 422 10.75 11.37 32.10
N ALA A 423 10.47 11.03 30.85
CA ALA A 423 9.77 11.91 29.92
C ALA A 423 8.31 12.17 30.35
N LEU A 424 7.59 11.18 30.90
CA LEU A 424 6.25 11.38 31.45
C LEU A 424 6.26 12.26 32.71
N ALA A 425 7.26 12.10 33.59
CA ALA A 425 7.41 12.99 34.74
C ALA A 425 7.66 14.45 34.29
N SER A 426 8.55 14.66 33.31
CA SER A 426 8.76 15.98 32.70
C SER A 426 7.49 16.53 32.05
N ALA A 427 6.68 15.67 31.41
CA ALA A 427 5.39 16.08 30.84
C ALA A 427 4.41 16.51 31.92
N ARG A 428 4.37 15.83 33.07
CA ARG A 428 3.53 16.22 34.21
C ARG A 428 3.93 17.58 34.78
N ASP A 429 5.23 17.85 34.94
CA ASP A 429 5.71 19.14 35.43
C ASP A 429 5.40 20.28 34.46
N GLU A 430 5.50 20.03 33.15
CA GLU A 430 5.13 20.99 32.12
C GLU A 430 3.61 21.19 32.03
N TRP A 431 2.82 20.13 32.25
CA TRP A 431 1.36 20.20 32.35
C TRP A 431 0.91 21.11 33.49
N LEU A 432 1.49 20.97 34.68
CA LEU A 432 1.17 21.83 35.82
C LEU A 432 1.51 23.31 35.53
N ARG A 433 2.63 23.57 34.84
CA ARG A 433 2.98 24.93 34.38
C ARG A 433 1.98 25.47 33.36
N LEU A 434 1.53 24.64 32.41
CA LEU A 434 0.49 25.02 31.46
C LEU A 434 -0.81 25.41 32.18
N VAL A 435 -1.27 24.59 33.12
CA VAL A 435 -2.48 24.85 33.92
C VAL A 435 -2.35 26.12 34.75
N GLY A 436 -1.19 26.35 35.37
CA GLY A 436 -0.90 27.62 36.05
C GLY A 436 -0.99 28.83 35.11
N GLY A 437 -0.50 28.68 33.86
CA GLY A 437 -0.65 29.69 32.82
C GLY A 437 -2.10 29.99 32.42
N VAL A 438 -2.97 28.96 32.40
CA VAL A 438 -4.43 29.13 32.18
C VAL A 438 -5.07 29.92 33.33
N GLN A 439 -4.64 29.66 34.58
CA GLN A 439 -5.18 30.35 35.75
C GLN A 439 -4.71 31.81 35.85
N ALA A 440 -3.54 32.14 35.28
CA ALA A 440 -2.93 33.48 35.32
C ALA A 440 -2.99 34.23 33.98
N LEU A 441 -4.06 34.03 33.19
CA LEU A 441 -4.26 34.61 31.85
C LEU A 441 -4.32 36.14 31.82
N ASP A 442 -4.64 36.78 32.93
CA ASP A 442 -4.65 38.23 33.11
C ASP A 442 -3.23 38.82 33.08
N SER A 443 -2.25 38.08 33.58
CA SER A 443 -0.84 38.47 33.62
C SER A 443 -0.10 38.19 32.30
N ALA A 444 0.86 39.05 31.95
CA ALA A 444 1.71 38.82 30.78
C ALA A 444 2.59 37.57 30.93
N ASP A 445 3.08 37.30 32.15
CA ASP A 445 3.91 36.14 32.44
C ASP A 445 3.13 34.83 32.38
N GLY A 446 1.89 34.81 32.89
CA GLY A 446 1.01 33.65 32.78
C GLY A 446 0.68 33.30 31.33
N ARG A 447 0.35 34.30 30.49
CA ARG A 447 0.16 34.10 29.04
C ARG A 447 1.41 33.59 28.34
N ALA A 448 2.59 34.08 28.72
CA ALA A 448 3.85 33.63 28.15
C ALA A 448 4.21 32.20 28.60
N THR A 449 3.94 31.85 29.86
CA THR A 449 4.08 30.49 30.39
C THR A 449 3.14 29.51 29.69
N LEU A 450 1.87 29.88 29.48
CA LEU A 450 0.90 29.07 28.74
C LEU A 450 1.40 28.68 27.34
N VAL A 451 1.90 29.63 26.55
CA VAL A 451 2.37 29.34 25.17
C VAL A 451 3.67 28.54 25.17
N ARG A 452 4.59 28.80 26.11
CA ARG A 452 5.86 28.05 26.22
C ARG A 452 5.62 26.61 26.67
N SER A 453 4.78 26.41 27.68
CA SER A 453 4.49 25.07 28.21
C SER A 453 3.72 24.21 27.22
N SER A 454 2.81 24.80 26.43
CA SER A 454 2.10 24.04 25.38
C SER A 454 3.04 23.56 24.27
N GLU A 455 4.06 24.35 23.91
CA GLU A 455 5.13 23.89 23.00
C GLU A 455 6.01 22.82 23.60
N ALA A 456 6.46 23.00 24.84
CA ALA A 456 7.31 22.02 25.52
C ALA A 456 6.59 20.67 25.71
N LEU A 457 5.28 20.69 25.96
CA LEU A 457 4.44 19.49 25.98
C LEU A 457 4.34 18.84 24.60
N LEU A 458 4.14 19.63 23.55
CA LEU A 458 4.12 19.11 22.17
C LEU A 458 5.42 18.35 21.86
N ASP A 459 6.58 18.98 22.09
CA ASP A 459 7.90 18.37 21.87
C ASP A 459 8.11 17.11 22.72
N THR A 460 7.61 17.12 23.96
CA THR A 460 7.72 15.97 24.88
C THR A 460 6.86 14.80 24.41
N PHE A 461 5.63 15.05 23.96
CA PHE A 461 4.76 13.99 23.45
C PHE A 461 5.19 13.47 22.07
N GLU A 462 5.84 14.29 21.24
CA GLU A 462 6.48 13.81 20.01
C GLU A 462 7.61 12.82 20.32
N ARG A 463 8.48 13.16 21.27
CA ARG A 463 9.56 12.26 21.74
C ARG A 463 9.01 11.00 22.42
N LEU A 464 7.96 11.12 23.23
CA LEU A 464 7.30 9.98 23.86
C LEU A 464 6.70 9.04 22.81
N THR A 465 6.09 9.59 21.75
CA THR A 465 5.55 8.78 20.64
C THR A 465 6.65 7.93 20.02
N ALA A 466 7.78 8.55 19.65
CA ALA A 466 8.93 7.83 19.11
C ALA A 466 9.50 6.79 20.08
N SER A 467 9.58 7.12 21.38
CA SER A 467 10.09 6.21 22.41
C SER A 467 9.19 4.98 22.61
N TYR A 468 7.87 5.17 22.55
CA TYR A 468 6.90 4.08 22.63
C TYR A 468 6.91 3.23 21.36
N GLU A 469 7.02 3.83 20.19
CA GLU A 469 7.18 3.10 18.92
C GLU A 469 8.43 2.22 18.96
N HIS A 470 9.57 2.76 19.42
CA HIS A 470 10.81 2.00 19.58
C HIS A 470 10.67 0.88 20.63
N SER A 471 10.10 1.17 21.81
CA SER A 471 9.94 0.18 22.87
C SER A 471 9.01 -0.97 22.49
N LEU A 472 7.92 -0.69 21.75
CA LEU A 472 7.03 -1.72 21.21
C LEU A 472 7.76 -2.61 20.19
N GLN A 473 8.68 -2.04 19.41
CA GLN A 473 9.47 -2.80 18.44
C GLN A 473 10.48 -3.74 19.11
N VAL A 474 11.09 -3.32 20.24
CA VAL A 474 12.06 -4.12 21.03
C VAL A 474 11.40 -5.30 21.76
N ILE A 475 10.14 -5.16 22.18
CA ILE A 475 9.41 -6.23 22.91
C ILE A 475 8.80 -7.27 21.95
N MET A 476 8.59 -6.89 20.69
CA MET A 476 8.07 -7.78 19.64
C MET A 476 9.16 -8.55 18.88
N SER A 477 10.43 -8.20 19.05
CA SER A 477 11.61 -9.01 18.67
C SER A 477 11.96 -9.97 19.77
#